data_AF-A0A367A4Z0-F1
#
_entry.id   AF-A0A367A4Z0-F1
#
_cell.length_a   1.000
_cell.length_b   1.000
_cell.length_c   1.000
_cell.angle_alpha   90.00
_cell.angle_beta   90.00
_cell.angle_gamma   90.00
#
_symmetry.space_group_name_H-M   'P 1'
#
loop_
_entity.id
_entity.type
_entity.pdbx_description
1 polymer ?
#
loop_
_entity_poly.entity_id
_entity_poly.type
_entity_poly.pdbx_seq_one_letter_code
_entity_poly.pdbx_strand_id
1 'polypeptide(L)'
;MSTPTSGVDVVIVGGGIGGLANALALTRKGLRVRLLERASEFGEVGAGLQIAPNCTRILDSWGLLPEVLSLGVQPENLVMKDAVDGSVLTRLDLADARERYGSPYVVIHRSDLHGVLLRACRRAGVDLLNDVRVTGYEHVPDGAAVVHAGGREVAPVVLAADGLKSIARALLSDDEPVSSAYVAYRGAIPAEQVAQADVSMSDVVVFVGPHCHFVQYPLRQGEMFNQVAVFRSPKALAGEEDWGTPDELDAAFAGTCAQVRAGLPLMWRDRWWRMYDRDPIPNWVQGRLALTGDAAHPPLQYLAQGAVMAIEDAWVLSEHVGAQLAAGHLDWDAALAAYNAVRPEHCRRVLTTARSWGELWHLTDAEREARNDVLRQRDVHDYGFVDWLYGPTALTPDQEPPMFTPQPLQAPVGA
;
A
#
# COMPACT_ATOMS: atom_id res chain seq x y z
N MET A 1 2.35 -14.45 -41.11
CA MET A 1 1.33 -15.32 -40.51
C MET A 1 0.81 -14.61 -39.29
N SER A 2 -0.41 -14.06 -39.36
CA SER A 2 -1.04 -13.37 -38.24
C SER A 2 -1.28 -14.38 -37.12
N THR A 3 -0.55 -14.26 -36.02
CA THR A 3 -0.90 -14.94 -34.76
C THR A 3 -2.37 -14.63 -34.46
N PRO A 4 -3.20 -15.62 -34.09
CA PRO A 4 -4.58 -15.35 -33.72
C PRO A 4 -4.53 -14.35 -32.56
N THR A 5 -5.14 -13.18 -32.73
CA THR A 5 -5.43 -12.31 -31.60
C THR A 5 -6.29 -13.14 -30.66
N SER A 6 -5.70 -13.51 -29.51
CA SER A 6 -6.47 -14.01 -28.39
C SER A 6 -7.63 -13.03 -28.21
N GLY A 7 -8.82 -13.52 -27.84
CA GLY A 7 -9.97 -12.65 -27.60
C GLY A 7 -9.82 -11.76 -26.37
N VAL A 8 -8.61 -11.32 -26.04
CA VAL A 8 -8.20 -10.60 -24.84
C VAL A 8 -7.55 -9.29 -25.28
N ASP A 9 -7.98 -8.19 -24.66
CA ASP A 9 -7.47 -6.84 -24.94
C ASP A 9 -6.33 -6.48 -23.98
N VAL A 10 -6.31 -7.07 -22.78
CA VAL A 10 -5.27 -6.84 -21.76
C VAL A 10 -4.94 -8.12 -21.00
N VAL A 11 -3.65 -8.42 -20.83
CA VAL A 11 -3.16 -9.44 -19.90
C VAL A 11 -2.57 -8.76 -18.66
N ILE A 12 -2.92 -9.26 -17.48
CA ILE A 12 -2.41 -8.77 -16.19
C ILE A 12 -1.68 -9.90 -15.49
N VAL A 13 -0.47 -9.64 -15.00
CA VAL A 13 0.34 -10.62 -14.27
C VAL A 13 0.36 -10.29 -12.79
N GLY A 14 -0.23 -11.16 -11.95
CA GLY A 14 -0.35 -11.00 -10.51
C GLY A 14 -1.79 -10.80 -10.05
N GLY A 15 -2.25 -11.64 -9.13
CA GLY A 15 -3.61 -11.68 -8.57
C GLY A 15 -3.74 -11.09 -7.17
N GLY A 16 -2.81 -10.23 -6.77
CA GLY A 16 -2.92 -9.41 -5.57
C GLY A 16 -3.92 -8.25 -5.74
N ILE A 17 -4.02 -7.38 -4.73
CA ILE A 17 -4.93 -6.22 -4.74
C ILE A 17 -4.76 -5.36 -6.00
N GLY A 18 -3.53 -5.01 -6.37
CA GLY A 18 -3.26 -4.16 -7.55
C GLY A 18 -3.69 -4.81 -8.87
N GLY A 19 -3.41 -6.10 -9.05
CA GLY A 19 -3.80 -6.82 -10.27
C GLY A 19 -5.31 -6.97 -10.41
N LEU A 20 -6.01 -7.33 -9.32
CA LEU A 20 -7.47 -7.39 -9.31
C LEU A 20 -8.11 -6.02 -9.53
N ALA A 21 -7.55 -4.95 -8.95
CA ALA A 21 -8.01 -3.59 -9.18
C ALA A 21 -7.89 -3.19 -10.66
N ASN A 22 -6.73 -3.44 -11.29
CA ASN A 22 -6.53 -3.19 -12.72
C ASN A 22 -7.51 -4.00 -13.58
N ALA A 23 -7.70 -5.28 -13.25
CA ALA A 23 -8.59 -6.16 -14.00
C ALA A 23 -10.04 -5.67 -13.96
N LEU A 24 -10.52 -5.31 -12.76
CA LEU A 24 -11.85 -4.74 -12.59
C LEU A 24 -11.99 -3.41 -13.32
N ALA A 25 -11.06 -2.48 -13.12
CA ALA A 25 -11.14 -1.12 -13.66
C ALA A 25 -11.20 -1.13 -15.19
N LEU A 26 -10.35 -1.93 -15.84
CA LEU A 26 -10.31 -2.04 -17.31
C LEU A 26 -11.50 -2.82 -17.87
N THR A 27 -11.97 -3.86 -17.19
CA THR A 27 -13.19 -4.58 -17.60
C THR A 27 -14.42 -3.68 -17.53
N ARG A 28 -14.49 -2.78 -16.54
CA ARG A 28 -15.55 -1.75 -16.46
C ARG A 28 -15.52 -0.74 -17.62
N LYS A 29 -14.40 -0.60 -18.32
CA LYS A 29 -14.29 0.18 -19.56
C LYS A 29 -14.66 -0.63 -20.81
N GLY A 30 -15.12 -1.87 -20.65
CA GLY A 30 -15.56 -2.75 -21.74
C GLY A 30 -14.46 -3.61 -22.35
N LEU A 31 -13.27 -3.65 -21.75
CA LEU A 31 -12.16 -4.46 -22.24
C LEU A 31 -12.24 -5.91 -21.76
N ARG A 32 -11.80 -6.85 -22.58
CA ARG A 32 -11.66 -8.26 -22.23
C ARG A 32 -10.31 -8.46 -21.54
N VAL A 33 -10.34 -8.71 -20.24
CA VAL A 33 -9.13 -8.81 -19.42
C VAL A 33 -8.90 -10.25 -18.98
N ARG A 34 -7.67 -10.72 -19.17
CA ARG A 34 -7.16 -11.96 -18.57
C ARG A 34 -6.15 -11.63 -17.48
N LEU A 35 -6.32 -12.23 -16.31
CA LEU A 35 -5.39 -12.10 -15.20
C LEU A 35 -4.76 -13.46 -14.88
N LEU A 36 -3.44 -13.47 -14.73
CA LEU A 36 -2.62 -14.65 -14.44
C LEU A 36 -2.06 -14.55 -13.02
N GLU A 37 -2.38 -15.51 -12.16
CA GLU A 37 -1.88 -15.62 -10.79
C GLU A 37 -1.09 -16.92 -10.61
N ARG A 38 0.06 -16.83 -9.94
CA ARG A 38 0.97 -17.97 -9.72
C ARG A 38 0.53 -18.92 -8.61
N ALA A 39 -0.24 -18.44 -7.63
CA ALA A 39 -0.77 -19.24 -6.54
C ALA A 39 -1.85 -20.18 -7.05
N SER A 40 -2.06 -21.30 -6.34
CA SER A 40 -3.08 -22.28 -6.70
C SER A 40 -4.50 -21.81 -6.42
N GLU A 41 -4.65 -20.78 -5.60
CA GLU A 41 -5.92 -20.13 -5.31
C GLU A 41 -5.71 -18.62 -5.18
N PHE A 42 -6.73 -17.86 -5.58
CA PHE A 42 -6.76 -16.43 -5.32
C PHE A 42 -7.02 -16.19 -3.83
N GLY A 43 -6.07 -15.53 -3.17
CA GLY A 43 -6.23 -15.15 -1.78
C GLY A 43 -5.07 -14.31 -1.28
N GLU A 44 -5.25 -13.80 -0.06
CA GLU A 44 -4.24 -13.06 0.67
C GLU A 44 -4.13 -13.65 2.08
N VAL A 45 -2.91 -13.86 2.53
CA VAL A 45 -2.65 -14.10 3.96
C VAL A 45 -2.31 -12.76 4.55
N GLY A 46 -3.11 -12.27 5.49
CA GLY A 46 -2.90 -10.92 5.96
C GLY A 46 -3.45 -10.64 7.32
N ALA A 47 -2.92 -9.57 7.88
CA ALA A 47 -3.49 -8.87 9.00
C ALA A 47 -4.33 -7.69 8.44
N GLY A 48 -4.63 -6.73 9.30
CA GLY A 48 -5.26 -5.48 8.89
C GLY A 48 -4.44 -4.70 7.87
N LEU A 49 -5.14 -3.90 7.08
CA LEU A 49 -4.59 -2.75 6.37
C LEU A 49 -5.49 -1.54 6.58
N GLN A 50 -4.97 -0.39 6.18
CA GLN A 50 -5.67 0.89 6.28
C GLN A 50 -5.84 1.45 4.86
N ILE A 51 -7.03 2.00 4.58
CA ILE A 51 -7.33 2.66 3.31
C ILE A 51 -7.90 4.06 3.58
N ALA A 52 -7.27 5.05 2.96
CA ALA A 52 -7.58 6.46 3.15
C ALA A 52 -8.60 6.99 2.12
N PRO A 53 -9.10 8.23 2.26
CA PRO A 53 -10.13 8.80 1.39
C PRO A 53 -9.82 8.84 -0.11
N ASN A 54 -8.55 8.88 -0.51
CA ASN A 54 -8.11 8.73 -1.90
C ASN A 54 -8.47 7.36 -2.48
N CYS A 55 -8.30 6.29 -1.69
CA CYS A 55 -8.70 4.94 -2.07
C CYS A 55 -10.22 4.73 -2.02
N THR A 56 -10.86 5.14 -0.92
CA THR A 56 -12.28 4.82 -0.70
C THR A 56 -13.20 5.51 -1.68
N ARG A 57 -12.84 6.69 -2.22
CA ARG A 57 -13.57 7.31 -3.35
C ARG A 57 -13.49 6.50 -4.62
N ILE A 58 -12.33 5.93 -4.93
CA ILE A 58 -12.17 5.06 -6.10
C ILE A 58 -13.05 3.82 -5.93
N LEU A 59 -13.01 3.19 -4.76
CA LEU A 59 -13.84 2.03 -4.45
C LEU A 59 -15.35 2.37 -4.50
N ASP A 60 -15.74 3.58 -4.11
CA ASP A 60 -17.12 4.07 -4.25
C ASP A 60 -17.53 4.22 -5.72
N SER A 61 -16.65 4.80 -6.56
CA SER A 61 -16.87 4.92 -8.01
C SER A 61 -17.02 3.56 -8.71
N TRP A 62 -16.51 2.49 -8.09
CA TRP A 62 -16.65 1.11 -8.54
C TRP A 62 -17.86 0.39 -7.92
N GLY A 63 -18.60 1.05 -7.01
CA GLY A 63 -19.73 0.49 -6.29
C GLY A 63 -19.34 -0.52 -5.21
N LEU A 64 -18.08 -0.50 -4.76
CA LEU A 64 -17.53 -1.46 -3.79
C LEU A 64 -17.48 -0.91 -2.37
N LEU A 65 -17.55 0.41 -2.18
CA LEU A 65 -17.46 1.02 -0.86
C LEU A 65 -18.48 0.45 0.15
N PRO A 66 -19.77 0.21 -0.18
CA PRO A 66 -20.71 -0.37 0.78
C PRO A 66 -20.27 -1.75 1.29
N GLU A 67 -19.75 -2.61 0.42
CA GLU A 67 -19.26 -3.95 0.80
C GLU A 67 -18.00 -3.82 1.68
N VAL A 68 -17.09 -2.90 1.33
CA VAL A 68 -15.89 -2.60 2.11
C VAL A 68 -16.24 -2.08 3.51
N LEU A 69 -17.22 -1.17 3.64
CA LEU A 69 -17.66 -0.65 4.92
C LEU A 69 -18.34 -1.71 5.80
N SER A 70 -19.05 -2.67 5.19
CA SER A 70 -19.66 -3.77 5.93
C SER A 70 -18.63 -4.72 6.57
N LEU A 71 -17.46 -4.85 5.95
CA LEU A 71 -16.38 -5.75 6.39
C LEU A 71 -15.28 -5.03 7.19
N GLY A 72 -15.13 -3.72 7.00
CA GLY A 72 -14.15 -2.87 7.67
C GLY A 72 -14.68 -2.22 8.95
N VAL A 73 -13.83 -1.40 9.56
CA VAL A 73 -14.16 -0.50 10.66
C VAL A 73 -13.80 0.92 10.23
N GLN A 74 -14.65 1.89 10.57
CA GLN A 74 -14.38 3.31 10.40
C GLN A 74 -13.84 3.84 11.73
N PRO A 75 -12.52 4.06 11.86
CA PRO A 75 -11.98 4.62 13.08
C PRO A 75 -12.40 6.09 13.24
N GLU A 76 -12.49 6.54 14.49
CA GLU A 76 -12.78 7.94 14.85
C GLU A 76 -11.54 8.81 14.69
N ASN A 77 -10.35 8.29 15.05
CA ASN A 77 -9.10 9.03 14.95
C ASN A 77 -7.94 8.16 14.46
N LEU A 78 -6.92 8.85 13.91
CA LEU A 78 -5.55 8.34 13.89
C LEU A 78 -4.79 8.99 15.05
N VAL A 79 -4.45 8.21 16.09
CA VAL A 79 -3.80 8.70 17.30
C VAL A 79 -2.33 8.31 17.30
N MET A 80 -1.43 9.29 17.44
CA MET A 80 -0.02 9.05 17.65
C MET A 80 0.33 9.24 19.12
N LYS A 81 1.00 8.23 19.68
CA LYS A 81 1.49 8.21 21.07
C LYS A 81 3.00 8.03 21.10
N ASP A 82 3.64 8.49 22.16
CA ASP A 82 5.03 8.16 22.43
C ASP A 82 5.14 6.73 22.97
N ALA A 83 6.05 5.93 22.42
CA ALA A 83 6.19 4.52 22.80
C ALA A 83 6.87 4.32 24.16
N VAL A 84 7.55 5.32 24.73
CA VAL A 84 8.27 5.18 26.01
C VAL A 84 7.33 5.47 27.17
N ASP A 85 6.62 6.60 27.14
CA ASP A 85 5.74 7.02 28.24
C ASP A 85 4.24 6.77 27.99
N GLY A 86 3.84 6.47 26.75
CA GLY A 86 2.44 6.24 26.36
C GLY A 86 1.60 7.51 26.21
N SER A 87 2.19 8.70 26.35
CA SER A 87 1.50 9.98 26.21
C SER A 87 1.03 10.21 24.78
N VAL A 88 -0.11 10.88 24.61
CA VAL A 88 -0.60 11.29 23.29
C VAL A 88 0.26 12.43 22.77
N LEU A 89 0.76 12.27 21.54
CA LEU A 89 1.53 13.29 20.82
C LEU A 89 0.60 14.14 19.96
N THR A 90 -0.22 13.51 19.13
CA THR A 90 -1.17 14.20 18.27
C THR A 90 -2.29 13.26 17.81
N ARG A 91 -3.32 13.79 17.18
CA ARG A 91 -4.36 12.99 16.53
C ARG A 91 -4.87 13.64 15.24
N LEU A 92 -5.33 12.83 14.29
CA LEU A 92 -6.12 13.27 13.14
C LEU A 92 -7.58 12.84 13.35
N ASP A 93 -8.51 13.79 13.30
CA ASP A 93 -9.96 13.52 13.40
C ASP A 93 -10.47 13.00 12.06
N LEU A 94 -11.03 11.79 12.05
CA LEU A 94 -11.47 11.14 10.81
C LEU A 94 -12.90 11.47 10.42
N ALA A 95 -13.71 12.05 11.31
CA ALA A 95 -15.00 12.60 10.95
C ALA A 95 -14.81 13.90 10.15
N ASP A 96 -13.94 14.78 10.63
CA ASP A 96 -13.56 16.01 9.94
C ASP A 96 -12.79 15.73 8.63
N ALA A 97 -11.87 14.75 8.64
CA ALA A 97 -11.25 14.27 7.39
C ALA A 97 -12.28 13.77 6.37
N ARG A 98 -13.33 13.07 6.81
CA ARG A 98 -14.40 12.60 5.91
C ARG A 98 -15.18 13.76 5.32
N GLU A 99 -15.50 14.80 6.11
CA GLU A 99 -16.15 16.01 5.60
C GLU A 99 -15.27 16.73 4.58
N ARG A 100 -13.97 16.86 4.86
CA ARG A 100 -12.98 17.51 3.99
C ARG A 100 -12.75 16.78 2.67
N TYR A 101 -12.54 15.46 2.72
CA TYR A 101 -12.14 14.65 1.56
C TYR A 101 -13.31 13.92 0.89
N GLY A 102 -14.52 14.01 1.44
CA GLY A 102 -15.75 13.46 0.88
C GLY A 102 -15.92 11.94 0.99
N SER A 103 -15.02 11.24 1.70
CA SER A 103 -15.03 9.78 1.80
C SER A 103 -14.32 9.31 3.08
N PRO A 104 -14.72 8.16 3.68
CA PRO A 104 -14.17 7.76 4.97
C PRO A 104 -12.76 7.16 4.86
N TYR A 105 -12.05 7.22 5.97
CA TYR A 105 -10.92 6.33 6.26
C TYR A 105 -11.44 5.01 6.81
N VAL A 106 -10.88 3.88 6.38
CA VAL A 106 -11.34 2.54 6.79
C VAL A 106 -10.16 1.65 7.11
N VAL A 107 -10.26 0.87 8.17
CA VAL A 107 -9.38 -0.27 8.42
C VAL A 107 -10.11 -1.58 8.10
N ILE A 108 -9.46 -2.47 7.37
CA ILE A 108 -10.07 -3.70 6.87
C ILE A 108 -9.06 -4.83 6.84
N HIS A 109 -9.52 -6.06 7.02
CA HIS A 109 -8.66 -7.23 6.88
C HIS A 109 -8.22 -7.39 5.41
N ARG A 110 -6.94 -7.68 5.16
CA ARG A 110 -6.41 -7.76 3.78
C ARG A 110 -7.11 -8.78 2.90
N SER A 111 -7.42 -9.95 3.44
CA SER A 111 -8.20 -10.97 2.71
C SER A 111 -9.60 -10.48 2.34
N ASP A 112 -10.19 -9.59 3.13
CA ASP A 112 -11.56 -9.15 2.94
C ASP A 112 -11.61 -8.11 1.81
N LEU A 113 -10.69 -7.13 1.79
CA LEU A 113 -10.53 -6.21 0.64
C LEU A 113 -10.20 -6.97 -0.66
N HIS A 114 -9.25 -7.91 -0.60
CA HIS A 114 -8.91 -8.77 -1.75
C HIS A 114 -10.14 -9.54 -2.24
N GLY A 115 -10.90 -10.14 -1.31
CA GLY A 115 -12.11 -10.88 -1.60
C GLY A 115 -13.21 -10.02 -2.25
N VAL A 116 -13.38 -8.76 -1.81
CA VAL A 116 -14.31 -7.81 -2.44
C VAL A 116 -13.93 -7.58 -3.90
N LEU A 117 -12.65 -7.28 -4.18
CA LEU A 117 -12.15 -7.07 -5.54
C LEU A 117 -12.28 -8.33 -6.40
N LEU A 118 -11.95 -9.50 -5.84
CA LEU A 118 -12.06 -10.78 -6.53
C LEU A 118 -13.51 -11.11 -6.91
N ARG A 119 -14.46 -10.92 -5.98
CA ARG A 119 -15.90 -11.10 -6.25
C ARG A 119 -16.36 -10.11 -7.31
N ALA A 120 -15.90 -8.86 -7.27
CA ALA A 120 -16.20 -7.86 -8.28
C ALA A 120 -15.67 -8.24 -9.67
N CYS A 121 -14.44 -8.74 -9.76
CA CYS A 121 -13.85 -9.25 -11.01
C CYS A 121 -14.68 -10.40 -11.60
N ARG A 122 -15.08 -11.37 -10.76
CA ARG A 122 -15.94 -12.49 -11.18
C ARG A 122 -17.29 -12.01 -11.71
N ARG A 123 -17.93 -11.06 -11.02
CA ARG A 123 -19.19 -10.45 -11.47
C ARG A 123 -19.04 -9.69 -12.79
N ALA A 124 -17.90 -9.03 -12.99
CA ALA A 124 -17.61 -8.27 -14.21
C ALA A 124 -17.21 -9.15 -15.41
N GLY A 125 -16.90 -10.43 -15.19
CA GLY A 125 -16.51 -11.37 -16.26
C GLY A 125 -15.02 -11.33 -16.61
N VAL A 126 -14.15 -10.95 -15.66
CA VAL A 126 -12.70 -11.07 -15.83
C VAL A 126 -12.32 -12.55 -16.00
N ASP A 127 -11.45 -12.85 -16.96
CA ASP A 127 -10.87 -14.18 -17.14
C ASP A 127 -9.73 -14.39 -16.13
N LEU A 128 -10.05 -15.02 -15.01
CA LEU A 128 -9.15 -15.22 -13.87
C LEU A 128 -8.51 -16.60 -13.93
N LEU A 129 -7.19 -16.67 -14.14
CA LEU A 129 -6.42 -17.91 -14.18
C LEU A 129 -5.41 -17.97 -13.03
N ASN A 130 -5.55 -18.95 -12.15
CA ASN A 130 -4.57 -19.33 -11.12
C ASN A 130 -3.61 -20.43 -11.65
N ASP A 131 -2.61 -20.81 -10.85
CA ASP A 131 -1.57 -21.78 -11.24
C ASP A 131 -0.77 -21.38 -12.51
N VAL A 132 -0.73 -20.09 -12.83
CA VAL A 132 0.03 -19.56 -13.97
C VAL A 132 1.17 -18.69 -13.47
N ARG A 133 2.37 -19.29 -13.40
CA ARG A 133 3.61 -18.54 -13.13
C ARG A 133 4.18 -18.00 -14.44
N VAL A 134 4.09 -16.69 -14.63
CA VAL A 134 4.84 -15.98 -15.68
C VAL A 134 6.33 -15.96 -15.33
N THR A 135 7.16 -16.27 -16.31
CA THR A 135 8.62 -16.37 -16.20
C THR A 135 9.35 -15.46 -17.19
N GLY A 136 8.63 -14.77 -18.07
CA GLY A 136 9.22 -13.87 -19.05
C GLY A 136 8.21 -12.94 -19.69
N TYR A 137 8.71 -11.86 -20.25
CA TYR A 137 7.97 -10.83 -20.96
C TYR A 137 8.65 -10.54 -22.29
N GLU A 138 7.87 -10.29 -23.33
CA GLU A 138 8.38 -10.07 -24.68
C GLU A 138 7.62 -8.93 -25.37
N HIS A 139 8.35 -8.14 -26.17
CA HIS A 139 7.73 -7.23 -27.12
C HIS A 139 7.32 -7.99 -28.38
N VAL A 140 6.13 -7.70 -28.90
CA VAL A 140 5.67 -8.25 -30.18
C VAL A 140 5.16 -7.12 -31.07
N PRO A 141 5.02 -7.34 -32.40
CA PRO A 141 4.36 -6.36 -33.25
C PRO A 141 2.95 -6.05 -32.71
N ASP A 142 2.65 -4.75 -32.56
CA ASP A 142 1.36 -4.22 -32.11
C ASP A 142 0.88 -4.71 -30.73
N GLY A 143 1.78 -5.19 -29.87
CA GLY A 143 1.39 -5.74 -28.57
C GLY A 143 2.56 -6.09 -27.66
N ALA A 144 2.26 -6.87 -26.63
CA ALA A 144 3.24 -7.54 -25.81
C ALA A 144 2.80 -8.97 -25.47
N ALA A 145 3.75 -9.77 -24.98
CA ALA A 145 3.48 -11.15 -24.60
C ALA A 145 4.11 -11.51 -23.26
N VAL A 146 3.52 -12.50 -22.60
CA VAL A 146 4.07 -13.13 -21.41
C VAL A 146 4.31 -14.62 -21.67
N VAL A 147 5.37 -15.14 -21.06
CA VAL A 147 5.79 -16.53 -21.18
C VAL A 147 5.58 -17.24 -19.85
N HIS A 148 4.97 -18.41 -19.88
CA HIS A 148 4.78 -19.29 -18.73
C HIS A 148 4.90 -20.76 -19.17
N ALA A 149 4.89 -21.70 -18.22
CA ALA A 149 5.07 -23.13 -18.52
C ALA A 149 4.01 -23.70 -19.49
N GLY A 150 2.81 -23.10 -19.51
CA GLY A 150 1.70 -23.50 -20.38
C GLY A 150 1.77 -22.91 -21.80
N GLY A 151 2.73 -22.03 -22.07
CA GLY A 151 2.89 -21.38 -23.37
C GLY A 151 3.09 -19.88 -23.27
N ARG A 152 2.48 -19.17 -24.23
CA ARG A 152 2.67 -17.74 -24.44
C ARG A 152 1.33 -17.06 -24.64
N GLU A 153 1.09 -16.01 -23.89
CA GLU A 153 -0.13 -15.19 -23.98
C GLU A 153 0.24 -13.86 -24.62
N VAL A 154 -0.45 -13.50 -25.71
CA VAL A 154 -0.22 -12.25 -26.46
C VAL A 154 -1.45 -11.37 -26.31
N ALA A 155 -1.24 -10.08 -26.04
CA ALA A 155 -2.29 -9.08 -25.96
C ALA A 155 -1.80 -7.71 -26.48
N PRO A 156 -2.71 -6.80 -26.84
CA PRO A 156 -2.37 -5.42 -27.15
C PRO A 156 -1.55 -4.74 -26.05
N VAL A 157 -1.85 -4.99 -24.78
CA VAL A 157 -1.09 -4.50 -23.62
C VAL A 157 -0.95 -5.57 -22.54
N VAL A 158 0.18 -5.58 -21.84
CA VAL A 158 0.37 -6.36 -20.61
C VAL A 158 0.70 -5.44 -19.44
N LEU A 159 0.04 -5.67 -18.30
CA LEU A 159 0.34 -5.01 -17.04
C LEU A 159 1.03 -5.98 -16.08
N ALA A 160 2.20 -5.59 -15.59
CA ALA A 160 2.95 -6.33 -14.58
C ALA A 160 2.58 -5.80 -13.18
N ALA A 161 1.80 -6.59 -12.46
CA ALA A 161 1.37 -6.38 -11.07
C ALA A 161 1.96 -7.49 -10.15
N ASP A 162 3.15 -7.99 -10.47
CA ASP A 162 3.80 -9.17 -9.90
C ASP A 162 4.62 -8.89 -8.61
N GLY A 163 4.47 -7.68 -8.06
CA GLY A 163 4.91 -7.31 -6.71
C GLY A 163 6.37 -6.88 -6.59
N LEU A 164 6.85 -6.68 -5.35
CA LEU A 164 8.20 -6.19 -5.03
C LEU A 164 9.35 -6.93 -5.74
N LYS A 165 9.17 -8.23 -5.99
CA LYS A 165 10.13 -9.11 -6.66
C LYS A 165 9.81 -9.29 -8.14
N SER A 166 9.18 -8.30 -8.76
CA SER A 166 8.79 -8.29 -10.16
C SER A 166 9.99 -8.63 -11.06
N ILE A 167 9.80 -9.59 -11.96
CA ILE A 167 10.78 -9.88 -13.01
C ILE A 167 10.58 -8.97 -14.23
N ALA A 168 9.38 -8.40 -14.39
CA ALA A 168 9.10 -7.40 -15.43
C ALA A 168 9.85 -6.09 -15.17
N ARG A 169 10.11 -5.75 -13.90
CA ARG A 169 10.86 -4.56 -13.53
C ARG A 169 12.24 -4.47 -14.17
N ALA A 170 12.91 -5.62 -14.36
CA ALA A 170 14.23 -5.72 -15.00
C ALA A 170 14.24 -5.23 -16.47
N LEU A 171 13.08 -5.08 -17.11
CA LEU A 171 12.98 -4.47 -18.43
C LEU A 171 13.30 -2.96 -18.41
N LEU A 172 13.05 -2.32 -17.27
CA LEU A 172 13.11 -0.86 -17.08
C LEU A 172 14.23 -0.42 -16.12
N SER A 173 14.61 -1.29 -15.17
CA SER A 173 15.66 -0.99 -14.19
C SER A 173 16.28 -2.27 -13.63
N ASP A 174 17.61 -2.26 -13.51
CA ASP A 174 18.39 -3.32 -12.85
C ASP A 174 18.57 -3.06 -11.33
N ASP A 175 17.66 -2.29 -10.72
CA ASP A 175 17.72 -2.00 -9.28
C ASP A 175 17.40 -3.23 -8.44
N GLU A 176 17.89 -3.23 -7.20
CA GLU A 176 17.60 -4.25 -6.20
C GLU A 176 16.76 -3.67 -5.05
N PRO A 177 15.97 -4.49 -4.33
CA PRO A 177 15.25 -4.02 -3.16
C PRO A 177 16.19 -3.40 -2.13
N VAL A 178 15.83 -2.21 -1.63
CA VAL A 178 16.60 -1.47 -0.63
C VAL A 178 16.11 -1.88 0.76
N SER A 179 17.02 -2.46 1.56
CA SER A 179 16.70 -2.83 2.94
C SER A 179 16.59 -1.59 3.82
N SER A 180 15.49 -1.48 4.57
CA SER A 180 15.38 -0.48 5.62
C SER A 180 16.11 -0.88 6.92
N ALA A 181 16.55 -2.14 7.04
CA ALA A 181 16.96 -2.79 8.29
C ALA A 181 15.86 -2.84 9.37
N TYR A 182 14.61 -2.54 9.03
CA TYR A 182 13.46 -2.72 9.91
C TYR A 182 12.68 -4.00 9.60
N VAL A 183 12.01 -4.51 10.62
CA VAL A 183 11.24 -5.77 10.58
C VAL A 183 9.86 -5.50 11.12
N ALA A 184 8.83 -6.01 10.44
CA ALA A 184 7.46 -5.98 10.90
C ALA A 184 6.99 -7.37 11.36
N TYR A 185 6.45 -7.42 12.57
CA TYR A 185 5.66 -8.51 13.12
C TYR A 185 4.19 -8.11 13.10
N ARG A 186 3.30 -9.08 12.92
CA ARG A 186 1.85 -8.85 12.89
C ARG A 186 1.15 -9.79 13.85
N GLY A 187 0.02 -9.34 14.38
CA GLY A 187 -0.96 -10.15 15.07
C GLY A 187 -2.35 -9.71 14.66
N ALA A 188 -3.17 -10.64 14.19
CA ALA A 188 -4.61 -10.45 14.05
C ALA A 188 -5.28 -11.49 14.94
N ILE A 189 -5.87 -11.02 16.03
CA ILE A 189 -6.38 -11.85 17.12
C ILE A 189 -7.85 -11.54 17.42
N PRO A 190 -8.61 -12.49 18.01
CA PRO A 190 -9.93 -12.19 18.56
C PRO A 190 -9.86 -11.02 19.56
N ALA A 191 -10.79 -10.08 19.48
CA ALA A 191 -10.81 -8.89 20.33
C ALA A 191 -10.95 -9.22 21.83
N GLU A 192 -11.53 -10.37 22.17
CA GLU A 192 -11.60 -10.87 23.56
C GLU A 192 -10.22 -11.03 24.21
N GLN A 193 -9.16 -11.31 23.43
CA GLN A 193 -7.80 -11.45 23.95
C GLN A 193 -7.19 -10.12 24.41
N VAL A 194 -7.76 -8.99 23.97
CA VAL A 194 -7.37 -7.63 24.41
C VAL A 194 -8.43 -6.96 25.28
N ALA A 195 -9.48 -7.67 25.71
CA ALA A 195 -10.59 -7.07 26.45
C ALA A 195 -10.18 -6.47 27.81
N GLN A 196 -9.10 -6.97 28.42
CA GLN A 196 -8.53 -6.44 29.66
C GLN A 196 -7.32 -5.53 29.43
N ALA A 197 -6.87 -5.39 28.18
CA ALA A 197 -5.78 -4.51 27.83
C ALA A 197 -6.31 -3.06 27.73
N ASP A 198 -5.47 -2.11 28.09
CA ASP A 198 -5.71 -0.70 27.77
C ASP A 198 -5.49 -0.53 26.26
N VAL A 199 -6.55 -0.60 25.45
CA VAL A 199 -6.50 -0.42 23.97
C VAL A 199 -7.72 0.37 23.49
N SER A 200 -7.58 1.11 22.39
CA SER A 200 -8.72 1.76 21.74
C SER A 200 -9.41 0.80 20.77
N MET A 201 -10.74 0.70 20.89
CA MET A 201 -11.61 -0.05 19.97
C MET A 201 -12.28 0.85 18.92
N SER A 202 -12.02 2.16 18.94
CA SER A 202 -12.56 3.12 17.97
C SER A 202 -11.47 3.84 17.18
N ASP A 203 -10.19 3.74 17.53
CA ASP A 203 -9.11 4.45 16.85
C ASP A 203 -8.10 3.52 16.18
N VAL A 204 -7.34 4.09 15.25
CA VAL A 204 -6.00 3.58 14.93
C VAL A 204 -5.00 4.26 15.86
N VAL A 205 -4.26 3.48 16.62
CA VAL A 205 -3.23 3.99 17.53
C VAL A 205 -1.87 3.56 17.02
N VAL A 206 -0.94 4.51 16.89
CA VAL A 206 0.48 4.24 16.63
C VAL A 206 1.33 4.79 17.77
N PHE A 207 2.11 3.91 18.40
CA PHE A 207 3.17 4.26 19.34
C PHE A 207 4.47 4.41 18.56
N VAL A 208 5.10 5.58 18.63
CA VAL A 208 6.36 5.87 17.94
C VAL A 208 7.46 6.11 18.97
N GLY A 209 8.64 5.52 18.79
CA GLY A 209 9.73 5.66 19.74
C GLY A 209 11.08 5.18 19.22
N PRO A 210 12.10 5.14 20.09
CA PRO A 210 13.48 4.87 19.69
C PRO A 210 13.60 3.56 18.90
N HIS A 211 13.91 3.67 17.61
CA HIS A 211 14.09 2.54 16.69
C HIS A 211 12.92 1.55 16.61
N CYS A 212 11.72 1.91 17.06
CA CYS A 212 10.56 1.04 17.04
C CYS A 212 9.24 1.80 16.92
N HIS A 213 8.23 1.11 16.42
CA HIS A 213 6.84 1.56 16.53
C HIS A 213 5.89 0.39 16.70
N PHE A 214 4.73 0.64 17.29
CA PHE A 214 3.69 -0.35 17.52
C PHE A 214 2.33 0.20 17.08
N VAL A 215 1.61 -0.50 16.21
CA VAL A 215 0.32 -0.06 15.66
C VAL A 215 -0.79 -0.97 16.16
N GLN A 216 -1.93 -0.41 16.53
CA GLN A 216 -3.11 -1.14 17.01
C GLN A 216 -4.39 -0.56 16.38
N TYR A 217 -5.32 -1.43 15.99
CA TYR A 217 -6.67 -1.02 15.55
C TYR A 217 -7.64 -2.20 15.48
N PRO A 218 -8.95 -1.97 15.66
CA PRO A 218 -9.98 -2.98 15.48
C PRO A 218 -10.15 -3.41 14.02
N LEU A 219 -10.67 -4.61 13.79
CA LEU A 219 -11.06 -5.17 12.50
C LEU A 219 -12.42 -5.88 12.63
N ARG A 220 -13.10 -6.12 11.49
CA ARG A 220 -14.36 -6.89 11.41
C ARG A 220 -15.39 -6.46 12.45
N GLN A 221 -15.78 -5.18 12.40
CA GLN A 221 -16.74 -4.60 13.36
C GLN A 221 -16.36 -4.78 14.84
N GLY A 222 -15.06 -4.87 15.13
CA GLY A 222 -14.54 -5.03 16.50
C GLY A 222 -14.45 -6.47 16.99
N GLU A 223 -14.74 -7.48 16.17
CA GLU A 223 -14.56 -8.90 16.53
C GLU A 223 -13.10 -9.32 16.55
N MET A 224 -12.27 -8.65 15.75
CA MET A 224 -10.83 -8.90 15.66
C MET A 224 -10.06 -7.64 16.02
N PHE A 225 -8.83 -7.81 16.50
CA PHE A 225 -7.91 -6.74 16.82
C PHE A 225 -6.60 -6.95 16.09
N ASN A 226 -6.17 -5.92 15.38
CA ASN A 226 -4.92 -5.92 14.64
C ASN A 226 -3.82 -5.24 15.44
N GLN A 227 -2.64 -5.84 15.42
CA GLN A 227 -1.44 -5.28 16.01
C GLN A 227 -0.25 -5.47 15.06
N VAL A 228 0.65 -4.48 15.02
CA VAL A 228 1.88 -4.53 14.22
C VAL A 228 3.02 -3.99 15.05
N ALA A 229 4.07 -4.79 15.26
CA ALA A 229 5.30 -4.37 15.91
C ALA A 229 6.38 -4.19 14.85
N VAL A 230 7.03 -3.02 14.81
CA VAL A 230 8.13 -2.76 13.90
C VAL A 230 9.34 -2.28 14.67
N PHE A 231 10.49 -2.85 14.38
CA PHE A 231 11.75 -2.47 15.03
C PHE A 231 12.93 -2.54 14.07
N ARG A 232 13.97 -1.76 14.37
CA ARG A 232 15.26 -1.82 13.67
C ARG A 232 16.03 -3.03 14.15
N SER A 233 16.41 -3.93 13.26
CA SER A 233 17.15 -5.14 13.61
C SER A 233 18.65 -4.85 13.76
N PRO A 234 19.26 -5.08 14.94
CA PRO A 234 20.72 -5.05 15.08
C PRO A 234 21.43 -6.04 14.15
N LYS A 235 20.88 -7.26 13.96
CA LYS A 235 21.45 -8.27 13.06
C LYS A 235 21.52 -7.78 11.61
N ALA A 236 20.48 -7.08 11.14
CA ALA A 236 20.45 -6.49 9.80
C ALA A 236 21.57 -5.44 9.61
N LEU A 237 21.80 -4.60 10.62
CA LEU A 237 22.87 -3.60 10.60
C LEU A 237 24.26 -4.23 10.66
N ALA A 238 24.39 -5.40 11.29
CA ALA A 238 25.60 -6.20 11.31
C ALA A 238 25.84 -7.00 10.01
N GLY A 239 24.89 -6.99 9.07
CA GLY A 239 24.99 -7.72 7.80
C GLY A 239 24.72 -9.22 7.91
N GLU A 240 24.06 -9.67 8.97
CA GLU A 240 23.70 -11.07 9.15
C GLU A 240 22.54 -11.48 8.22
N GLU A 241 22.56 -12.69 7.67
CA GLU A 241 21.50 -13.19 6.78
C GLU A 241 20.20 -13.55 7.54
N ASP A 242 20.34 -14.01 8.79
CA ASP A 242 19.24 -14.44 9.66
C ASP A 242 18.80 -13.33 10.62
N TRP A 243 18.30 -12.24 10.05
CA TRP A 243 17.83 -11.08 10.80
C TRP A 243 16.31 -10.95 10.86
N GLY A 244 15.86 -10.18 11.85
CA GLY A 244 14.46 -9.97 12.20
C GLY A 244 13.80 -11.12 12.92
N THR A 245 14.59 -12.02 13.50
CA THR A 245 14.12 -13.24 14.16
C THR A 245 13.41 -12.94 15.49
N PRO A 246 12.58 -13.86 16.01
CA PRO A 246 11.75 -13.59 17.20
C PRO A 246 12.51 -13.20 18.47
N ASP A 247 13.79 -13.56 18.60
CA ASP A 247 14.67 -13.17 19.70
C ASP A 247 15.01 -11.68 19.71
N GLU A 248 14.98 -11.00 18.56
CA GLU A 248 15.21 -9.55 18.51
C GLU A 248 13.97 -8.75 18.95
N LEU A 249 12.76 -9.31 18.78
CA LEU A 249 11.50 -8.58 19.01
C LEU A 249 11.36 -8.11 20.46
N ASP A 250 11.50 -9.00 21.45
CA ASP A 250 11.24 -8.63 22.84
C ASP A 250 12.30 -7.64 23.38
N ALA A 251 13.56 -7.79 22.93
CA ALA A 251 14.64 -6.87 23.28
C ALA A 251 14.41 -5.47 22.68
N ALA A 252 13.94 -5.38 21.43
CA ALA A 252 13.72 -4.13 20.74
C ALA A 252 12.63 -3.24 21.40
N PHE A 253 11.71 -3.84 22.14
CA PHE A 253 10.61 -3.14 22.80
C PHE A 253 10.75 -3.06 24.33
N ALA A 254 11.88 -3.49 24.90
CA ALA A 254 12.08 -3.54 26.36
C ALA A 254 11.93 -2.17 27.04
N GLY A 255 12.32 -1.09 26.36
CA GLY A 255 12.24 0.30 26.84
C GLY A 255 10.88 0.98 26.62
N THR A 256 9.86 0.26 26.16
CA THR A 256 8.54 0.84 25.84
C THR A 256 7.55 0.76 27.01
N CYS A 257 6.49 1.56 26.92
CA CYS A 257 5.43 1.64 27.91
C CYS A 257 4.72 0.28 28.10
N ALA A 258 4.03 0.11 29.22
CA ALA A 258 3.36 -1.15 29.56
C ALA A 258 2.33 -1.58 28.50
N GLN A 259 1.64 -0.61 27.89
CA GLN A 259 0.65 -0.84 26.84
C GLN A 259 1.25 -1.53 25.60
N VAL A 260 2.42 -1.08 25.14
CA VAL A 260 3.13 -1.70 24.01
C VAL A 260 3.65 -3.09 24.40
N ARG A 261 4.30 -3.22 25.55
CA ARG A 261 4.86 -4.50 26.02
C ARG A 261 3.79 -5.58 26.21
N ALA A 262 2.57 -5.19 26.61
CA ALA A 262 1.45 -6.12 26.76
C ALA A 262 0.96 -6.72 25.41
N GLY A 263 1.22 -6.05 24.29
CA GLY A 263 0.85 -6.54 22.96
C GLY A 263 1.85 -7.54 22.35
N LEU A 264 3.12 -7.51 22.76
CA LEU A 264 4.17 -8.36 22.16
C LEU A 264 3.92 -9.87 22.25
N PRO A 265 3.35 -10.43 23.34
CA PRO A 265 3.01 -11.85 23.41
C PRO A 265 1.94 -12.27 22.39
N LEU A 266 1.20 -11.33 21.82
CA LEU A 266 0.10 -11.57 20.87
C LEU A 266 0.56 -11.55 19.40
N MET A 267 1.85 -11.29 19.14
CA MET A 267 2.41 -11.31 17.80
C MET A 267 2.60 -12.74 17.30
N TRP A 268 2.34 -12.98 16.01
CA TRP A 268 2.76 -14.22 15.37
C TRP A 268 4.29 -14.34 15.39
N ARG A 269 4.82 -15.50 15.81
CA ARG A 269 6.27 -15.71 15.96
C ARG A 269 6.85 -16.64 14.89
N ASP A 270 5.99 -17.28 14.10
CA ASP A 270 6.35 -18.17 12.99
C ASP A 270 6.55 -17.41 11.66
N ARG A 271 6.19 -16.12 11.62
CA ARG A 271 6.29 -15.29 10.42
C ARG A 271 6.53 -13.82 10.74
N TRP A 272 7.49 -13.23 10.04
CA TRP A 272 7.79 -11.79 10.09
C TRP A 272 8.15 -11.27 8.69
N TRP A 273 8.10 -9.95 8.53
CA TRP A 273 8.33 -9.27 7.26
C TRP A 273 9.51 -8.32 7.40
N ARG A 274 10.64 -8.70 6.81
CA ARG A 274 11.76 -7.78 6.58
C ARG A 274 11.30 -6.68 5.62
N MET A 275 11.50 -5.43 6.00
CA MET A 275 10.96 -4.29 5.28
C MET A 275 11.94 -3.81 4.23
N TYR A 276 11.52 -3.92 2.98
CA TYR A 276 12.23 -3.46 1.80
C TYR A 276 11.32 -2.54 1.01
N ASP A 277 11.90 -1.54 0.37
CA ASP A 277 11.29 -0.78 -0.71
C ASP A 277 12.21 -0.80 -1.93
N ARG A 278 11.96 0.09 -2.90
CA ARG A 278 12.86 0.32 -4.04
C ARG A 278 12.98 1.81 -4.31
N ASP A 279 14.10 2.21 -4.88
CA ASP A 279 14.24 3.60 -5.32
C ASP A 279 13.24 3.90 -6.46
N PRO A 280 12.61 5.09 -6.45
CA PRO A 280 11.67 5.45 -7.50
C PRO A 280 12.35 5.54 -8.88
N ILE A 281 11.69 4.99 -9.89
CA ILE A 281 12.10 5.10 -11.29
C ILE A 281 11.11 6.00 -12.05
N PRO A 282 11.58 6.85 -12.99
CA PRO A 282 10.73 7.85 -13.65
C PRO A 282 9.86 7.28 -14.77
N ASN A 283 10.12 6.05 -15.20
CA ASN A 283 9.44 5.41 -16.31
C ASN A 283 9.01 3.99 -15.95
N TRP A 284 7.72 3.69 -16.13
CA TRP A 284 7.09 2.41 -15.83
C TRP A 284 6.60 1.70 -17.08
N VAL A 285 6.77 2.30 -18.25
CA VAL A 285 6.24 1.81 -19.53
C VAL A 285 7.37 1.53 -20.51
N GLN A 286 7.34 0.37 -21.14
CA GLN A 286 8.20 0.05 -22.29
C GLN A 286 7.35 -0.53 -23.40
N GLY A 287 7.07 0.27 -24.43
CA GLY A 287 6.13 -0.09 -25.49
C GLY A 287 4.76 -0.43 -24.92
N ARG A 288 4.31 -1.68 -25.11
CA ARG A 288 3.02 -2.21 -24.65
C ARG A 288 3.06 -2.93 -23.31
N LEU A 289 4.16 -2.80 -22.56
CA LEU A 289 4.35 -3.34 -21.22
C LEU A 289 4.34 -2.19 -20.20
N ALA A 290 3.60 -2.34 -19.09
CA ALA A 290 3.60 -1.36 -18.02
C ALA A 290 3.64 -1.99 -16.62
N LEU A 291 4.40 -1.39 -15.71
CA LEU A 291 4.44 -1.77 -14.30
C LEU A 291 3.31 -1.07 -13.50
N THR A 292 2.78 -1.75 -12.49
CA THR A 292 1.79 -1.20 -11.54
C THR A 292 1.94 -1.81 -10.15
N GLY A 293 1.47 -1.09 -9.12
CA GLY A 293 1.59 -1.50 -7.72
C GLY A 293 3.05 -1.71 -7.32
N ASP A 294 3.29 -2.69 -6.43
CA ASP A 294 4.62 -2.97 -5.88
C ASP A 294 5.67 -3.39 -6.94
N ALA A 295 5.28 -3.73 -8.18
CA ALA A 295 6.25 -3.91 -9.27
C ALA A 295 6.88 -2.59 -9.71
N ALA A 296 6.12 -1.50 -9.65
CA ALA A 296 6.53 -0.15 -10.01
C ALA A 296 7.05 0.65 -8.82
N HIS A 297 6.33 0.62 -7.69
CA HIS A 297 6.53 1.54 -6.57
C HIS A 297 6.29 0.89 -5.20
N PRO A 298 7.04 -0.16 -4.82
CA PRO A 298 6.86 -0.79 -3.52
C PRO A 298 7.35 0.16 -2.40
N PRO A 299 6.49 0.62 -1.47
CA PRO A 299 6.90 1.56 -0.44
C PRO A 299 7.22 0.85 0.89
N LEU A 300 7.95 1.55 1.77
CA LEU A 300 7.86 1.26 3.21
C LEU A 300 6.46 1.66 3.72
N GLN A 301 5.92 0.90 4.67
CA GLN A 301 4.50 0.97 5.01
C GLN A 301 4.06 2.17 5.87
N TYR A 302 4.95 3.13 6.17
CA TYR A 302 4.72 4.19 7.16
C TYR A 302 3.53 5.10 6.85
N LEU A 303 3.17 5.27 5.57
CA LEU A 303 2.00 6.04 5.14
C LEU A 303 0.75 5.18 4.90
N ALA A 304 0.86 3.86 5.05
CA ALA A 304 -0.19 2.88 4.73
C ALA A 304 -0.74 2.97 3.29
N GLN A 305 0.06 3.42 2.32
CA GLN A 305 -0.40 3.70 0.96
C GLN A 305 -0.09 2.63 -0.10
N GLY A 306 0.66 1.56 0.18
CA GLY A 306 1.07 0.61 -0.88
C GLY A 306 -0.10 0.00 -1.67
N ALA A 307 -1.10 -0.56 -0.97
CA ALA A 307 -2.31 -1.08 -1.60
C ALA A 307 -3.19 0.03 -2.20
N VAL A 308 -3.17 1.23 -1.60
CA VAL A 308 -3.91 2.39 -2.08
C VAL A 308 -3.36 2.86 -3.43
N MET A 309 -2.05 3.06 -3.54
CA MET A 309 -1.39 3.45 -4.79
C MET A 309 -1.63 2.44 -5.91
N ALA A 310 -1.67 1.15 -5.60
CA ALA A 310 -2.00 0.12 -6.60
C ALA A 310 -3.44 0.20 -7.12
N ILE A 311 -4.39 0.63 -6.26
CA ILE A 311 -5.79 0.90 -6.64
C ILE A 311 -5.88 2.20 -7.44
N GLU A 312 -5.12 3.23 -7.05
CA GLU A 312 -5.01 4.48 -7.80
C GLU A 312 -4.44 4.27 -9.20
N ASP A 313 -3.40 3.44 -9.35
CA ASP A 313 -2.86 3.10 -10.67
C ASP A 313 -3.93 2.52 -11.59
N ALA A 314 -4.69 1.55 -11.08
CA ALA A 314 -5.77 0.90 -11.81
C ALA A 314 -6.83 1.91 -12.25
N TRP A 315 -7.19 2.84 -11.35
CA TRP A 315 -8.13 3.91 -11.65
C TRP A 315 -7.58 4.85 -12.72
N VAL A 316 -6.40 5.43 -12.51
CA VAL A 316 -5.77 6.40 -13.45
C VAL A 316 -5.60 5.80 -14.84
N LEU A 317 -5.04 4.59 -14.94
CA LEU A 317 -4.90 3.92 -16.24
C LEU A 317 -6.26 3.71 -16.90
N SER A 318 -7.26 3.24 -16.15
CA SER A 318 -8.60 3.01 -16.71
C SER A 318 -9.30 4.30 -17.16
N GLU A 319 -9.07 5.43 -16.49
CA GLU A 319 -9.63 6.71 -16.89
C GLU A 319 -8.99 7.21 -18.19
N HIS A 320 -7.68 7.07 -18.36
CA HIS A 320 -7.03 7.40 -19.64
C HIS A 320 -7.48 6.48 -20.77
N VAL A 321 -7.62 5.18 -20.52
CA VAL A 321 -8.22 4.23 -21.48
C VAL A 321 -9.65 4.64 -21.84
N GLY A 322 -10.45 5.00 -20.84
CA GLY A 322 -11.82 5.48 -21.04
C GLY A 322 -11.89 6.75 -21.89
N ALA A 323 -10.97 7.69 -21.69
CA ALA A 323 -10.88 8.90 -22.49
C ALA A 323 -10.57 8.61 -23.96
N GLN A 324 -9.66 7.67 -24.25
CA GLN A 324 -9.39 7.21 -25.61
C GLN A 324 -10.64 6.56 -26.24
N LEU A 325 -11.27 5.62 -25.54
CA LEU A 325 -12.50 4.96 -26.00
C LEU A 325 -13.62 5.96 -26.31
N ALA A 326 -13.80 6.99 -25.49
CA ALA A 326 -14.77 8.05 -25.73
C ALA A 326 -14.46 8.89 -26.98
N ALA A 327 -13.19 9.00 -27.38
CA ALA A 327 -12.76 9.62 -28.63
C ALA A 327 -12.96 8.71 -29.87
N GLY A 328 -13.46 7.48 -29.69
CA GLY A 328 -13.84 6.56 -30.77
C GLY A 328 -12.76 5.56 -31.17
N HIS A 329 -11.56 5.61 -30.58
CA HIS A 329 -10.53 4.59 -30.75
C HIS A 329 -9.66 4.46 -29.49
N LEU A 330 -9.20 3.24 -29.19
CA LEU A 330 -8.25 3.03 -28.10
C LEU A 330 -6.80 3.11 -28.62
N ASP A 331 -6.17 4.27 -28.44
CA ASP A 331 -4.72 4.39 -28.57
C ASP A 331 -4.04 4.04 -27.25
N TRP A 332 -3.49 2.83 -27.20
CA TRP A 332 -2.77 2.33 -26.03
C TRP A 332 -1.48 3.12 -25.76
N ASP A 333 -0.82 3.71 -26.76
CA ASP A 333 0.45 4.42 -26.54
C ASP A 333 0.15 5.74 -25.85
N ALA A 334 -0.90 6.43 -26.29
CA ALA A 334 -1.40 7.63 -25.65
C ALA A 334 -1.88 7.36 -24.21
N ALA A 335 -2.64 6.27 -23.98
CA ALA A 335 -3.13 5.92 -22.66
C ALA A 335 -1.99 5.58 -21.67
N LEU A 336 -1.02 4.76 -22.11
CA LEU A 336 0.13 4.39 -21.28
C LEU A 336 1.07 5.58 -21.04
N ALA A 337 1.26 6.45 -22.03
CA ALA A 337 2.03 7.67 -21.87
C ALA A 337 1.39 8.63 -20.85
N ALA A 338 0.05 8.77 -20.86
CA ALA A 338 -0.66 9.59 -19.90
C ALA A 338 -0.57 9.03 -18.47
N TYR A 339 -0.74 7.71 -18.31
CA TYR A 339 -0.51 7.02 -17.03
C TYR A 339 0.92 7.25 -16.49
N ASN A 340 1.92 7.08 -17.35
CA ASN A 340 3.33 7.28 -17.01
C ASN A 340 3.69 8.75 -16.75
N ALA A 341 2.92 9.71 -17.27
CA ALA A 341 3.20 11.13 -17.05
C ALA A 341 2.87 11.57 -15.61
N VAL A 342 1.94 10.89 -14.93
CA VAL A 342 1.44 11.30 -13.61
C VAL A 342 1.89 10.37 -12.48
N ARG A 343 1.72 9.05 -12.63
CA ARG A 343 1.87 8.11 -11.51
C ARG A 343 3.31 7.98 -10.98
N PRO A 344 4.37 8.02 -11.80
CA PRO A 344 5.75 8.00 -11.31
C PRO A 344 6.06 9.10 -10.31
N GLU A 345 5.70 10.35 -10.60
CA GLU A 345 5.95 11.47 -9.68
C GLU A 345 5.09 11.35 -8.42
N HIS A 346 3.80 11.02 -8.58
CA HIS A 346 2.90 10.80 -7.44
C HIS A 346 3.45 9.77 -6.46
N CYS A 347 3.78 8.58 -6.95
CA CYS A 347 4.24 7.49 -6.10
C CYS A 347 5.67 7.74 -5.60
N ARG A 348 6.52 8.45 -6.36
CA ARG A 348 7.83 8.90 -5.87
C ARG A 348 7.68 9.76 -4.61
N ARG A 349 6.72 10.71 -4.59
CA ARG A 349 6.42 11.52 -3.40
C ARG A 349 6.04 10.63 -2.22
N VAL A 350 5.14 9.67 -2.43
CA VAL A 350 4.74 8.70 -1.38
C VAL A 350 5.92 7.87 -0.87
N LEU A 351 6.74 7.29 -1.76
CA LEU A 351 7.88 6.45 -1.38
C LEU A 351 8.91 7.23 -0.55
N THR A 352 9.32 8.40 -1.06
CA THR A 352 10.32 9.24 -0.41
C THR A 352 9.82 9.82 0.91
N THR A 353 8.57 10.31 0.95
CA THR A 353 7.96 10.80 2.19
C THR A 353 7.75 9.66 3.20
N ALA A 354 7.43 8.45 2.77
CA ALA A 354 7.32 7.31 3.68
C ALA A 354 8.65 7.03 4.39
N ARG A 355 9.79 7.09 3.69
CA ARG A 355 11.12 6.94 4.30
C ARG A 355 11.35 7.99 5.40
N SER A 356 11.21 9.27 5.07
CA SER A 356 11.41 10.36 6.04
C SER A 356 10.40 10.34 7.20
N TRP A 357 9.16 9.91 6.94
CA TRP A 357 8.15 9.75 7.98
C TRP A 357 8.47 8.60 8.94
N GLY A 358 9.00 7.48 8.43
CA GLY A 358 9.52 6.40 9.25
C GLY A 358 10.72 6.82 10.09
N GLU A 359 11.67 7.57 9.51
CA GLU A 359 12.80 8.15 10.25
C GLU A 359 12.31 9.03 11.41
N LEU A 360 11.33 9.91 11.15
CA LEU A 360 10.71 10.76 12.18
C LEU A 360 10.08 9.94 13.31
N TRP A 361 9.45 8.80 13.00
CA TRP A 361 8.86 7.93 14.01
C TRP A 361 9.89 7.35 14.97
N HIS A 362 11.09 7.10 14.47
CA HIS A 362 12.11 6.27 15.11
C HIS A 362 13.29 7.01 15.73
N LEU A 363 13.20 8.35 15.79
CA LEU A 363 14.15 9.21 16.47
C LEU A 363 14.39 8.79 17.93
N THR A 364 15.59 9.10 18.43
CA THR A 364 16.03 8.81 19.79
C THR A 364 16.36 10.09 20.54
N ASP A 365 16.53 9.98 21.86
CA ASP A 365 17.12 11.02 22.72
C ASP A 365 16.55 12.44 22.48
N ALA A 366 17.42 13.44 22.30
CA ALA A 366 17.02 14.83 22.13
C ALA A 366 16.17 15.08 20.87
N GLU A 367 16.40 14.34 19.79
CA GLU A 367 15.62 14.45 18.55
C GLU A 367 14.21 13.91 18.73
N ARG A 368 14.04 12.83 19.51
CA ARG A 368 12.72 12.33 19.93
C ARG A 368 11.96 13.38 20.74
N GLU A 369 12.60 14.02 21.71
CA GLU A 369 11.94 15.06 22.52
C GLU A 369 11.52 16.25 21.66
N ALA A 370 12.39 16.73 20.76
CA ALA A 370 12.04 17.79 19.80
C ALA A 370 10.86 17.40 18.90
N ARG A 371 10.85 16.16 18.39
CA ARG A 371 9.73 15.61 17.60
C ARG A 371 8.44 15.59 18.42
N ASN A 372 8.51 15.13 19.67
CA ASN A 372 7.35 15.07 20.56
C ASN A 372 6.77 16.47 20.82
N ASP A 373 7.62 17.48 21.03
CA ASP A 373 7.19 18.86 21.22
C ASP A 373 6.48 19.44 19.99
N VAL A 374 7.04 19.23 18.80
CA VAL A 374 6.42 19.68 17.54
C VAL A 374 5.05 19.02 17.34
N LEU A 375 4.95 17.71 17.55
CA LEU A 375 3.67 17.00 17.36
C LEU A 375 2.59 17.43 18.36
N ARG A 376 2.97 17.70 19.62
CA ARG A 376 2.05 18.20 20.66
C ARG A 376 1.54 19.61 20.38
N GLN A 377 2.34 20.43 19.71
CA GLN A 377 1.98 21.81 19.35
C GLN A 377 1.17 21.90 18.06
N ARG A 378 1.16 20.84 17.23
CA ARG A 378 0.40 20.81 15.98
C ARG A 378 -1.10 20.95 16.26
N ASP A 379 -1.75 21.85 15.53
CA ASP A 379 -3.21 21.90 15.49
C ASP A 379 -3.76 20.59 14.91
N VAL A 380 -4.64 19.92 15.65
CA VAL A 380 -5.22 18.64 15.24
C VAL A 380 -6.10 18.76 13.99
N HIS A 381 -6.62 19.96 13.71
CA HIS A 381 -7.39 20.28 12.51
C HIS A 381 -6.52 20.85 11.37
N ASP A 382 -5.19 20.88 11.53
CA ASP A 382 -4.28 21.18 10.42
C ASP A 382 -4.04 19.92 9.57
N TYR A 383 -4.72 19.86 8.43
CA TYR A 383 -4.60 18.80 7.42
C TYR A 383 -3.56 19.09 6.35
N GLY A 384 -2.83 20.22 6.41
CA GLY A 384 -1.86 20.60 5.38
C GLY A 384 -0.78 19.54 5.13
N PHE A 385 -0.46 18.72 6.13
CA PHE A 385 0.50 17.62 6.03
C PHE A 385 -0.02 16.37 5.30
N VAL A 386 -1.34 16.23 5.15
CA VAL A 386 -1.99 15.06 4.55
C VAL A 386 -2.87 15.39 3.34
N ASP A 387 -3.15 16.67 3.06
CA ASP A 387 -3.96 17.10 1.91
C ASP A 387 -3.45 16.56 0.58
N TRP A 388 -2.13 16.57 0.39
CA TRP A 388 -1.48 16.03 -0.83
C TRP A 388 -1.69 14.52 -1.02
N LEU A 389 -2.02 13.80 0.06
CA LEU A 389 -2.13 12.35 0.10
C LEU A 389 -3.58 11.87 0.10
N TYR A 390 -4.45 12.48 0.90
CA TYR A 390 -5.86 12.04 1.05
C TYR A 390 -6.81 12.74 0.06
N GLY A 391 -6.34 13.82 -0.57
CA GLY A 391 -7.05 14.52 -1.62
C GLY A 391 -7.25 13.69 -2.90
N PRO A 392 -7.94 14.23 -3.92
CA PRO A 392 -8.16 13.56 -5.20
C PRO A 392 -6.88 13.06 -5.87
N THR A 393 -6.91 11.81 -6.32
CA THR A 393 -5.85 11.23 -7.16
C THR A 393 -5.78 11.99 -8.48
N ALA A 394 -4.59 12.48 -8.82
CA ALA A 394 -4.37 13.24 -10.05
C ALA A 394 -4.46 12.32 -11.30
N LEU A 395 -5.13 12.82 -12.35
CA LEU A 395 -5.11 12.21 -13.69
C LEU A 395 -4.05 12.83 -14.59
N THR A 396 -3.66 14.07 -14.33
CA THR A 396 -2.66 14.78 -15.14
C THR A 396 -1.65 15.48 -14.23
N PRO A 397 -0.42 15.76 -14.70
CA PRO A 397 0.63 16.37 -13.88
C PRO A 397 0.24 17.72 -13.26
N ASP A 398 -0.62 18.50 -13.91
CA ASP A 398 -1.13 19.79 -13.42
C ASP A 398 -2.16 19.65 -12.28
N GLN A 399 -2.70 18.45 -12.08
CA GLN A 399 -3.61 18.13 -10.97
C GLN A 399 -2.89 17.63 -9.73
N GLU A 400 -1.57 17.39 -9.81
CA GLU A 400 -0.79 16.97 -8.65
C GLU A 400 -0.86 18.04 -7.54
N PRO A 401 -1.29 17.67 -6.32
CA PRO A 401 -1.40 18.64 -5.25
C PRO A 401 -0.02 19.17 -4.84
N PRO A 402 0.04 20.39 -4.29
CA PRO A 402 1.27 20.89 -3.68
C PRO A 402 1.65 20.02 -2.48
N MET A 403 2.94 19.71 -2.35
CA MET A 403 3.46 19.08 -1.14
C MET A 403 3.42 20.06 0.04
N PHE A 404 3.24 19.52 1.24
CA PHE A 404 3.38 20.28 2.48
C PHE A 404 4.77 20.93 2.60
N THR A 405 4.86 22.02 3.36
CA THR A 405 6.14 22.65 3.69
C THR A 405 6.82 21.89 4.82
N PRO A 406 8.02 21.30 4.62
CA PRO A 406 8.73 20.62 5.69
C PRO A 406 9.05 21.58 6.84
N GLN A 407 8.80 21.14 8.07
CA GLN A 407 9.18 21.89 9.27
C GLN A 407 10.45 21.27 9.87
N PRO A 408 11.53 22.03 10.05
CA PRO A 408 12.75 21.50 10.65
C PRO A 408 12.51 21.21 12.14
N LEU A 409 13.02 20.08 12.63
CA LEU A 409 13.13 19.84 14.06
C LEU A 409 14.19 20.79 14.61
N GLN A 410 13.77 21.78 15.40
CA GLN A 410 14.71 22.60 16.15
C GLN A 410 15.13 21.80 17.38
N ALA A 411 16.40 21.39 17.44
CA ALA A 411 16.95 20.84 18.68
C ALA A 411 16.79 21.89 19.80
N PRO A 412 16.46 21.50 21.04
CA PRO A 412 16.35 22.44 22.15
C PRO A 412 17.63 23.26 22.26
N VAL A 413 17.50 24.59 22.28
CA VAL A 413 18.63 25.49 22.51
C VAL A 413 19.08 25.32 23.97
N GLY A 414 20.13 24.53 24.18
CA GLY A 414 20.76 24.30 25.48
C GLY A 414 20.41 22.96 26.09
N ALA A 415 21.22 21.94 25.76
CA ALA A 415 21.38 20.72 26.56
C ALA A 415 22.66 20.85 27.39
#